data_AF-A0A9X8VHL9-F1
#
_entry.id   AF-A0A9X8VHL9-F1
#
_cell.length_a   1.000
_cell.length_b   1.000
_cell.length_c   1.000
_cell.angle_alpha   90.00
_cell.angle_beta   90.00
_cell.angle_gamma   90.00
#
_symmetry.space_group_name_H-M   'P 1'
#
loop_
_entity.id
_entity.type
_entity.pdbx_description
1 polymer ?
#
loop_
_entity_poly.entity_id
_entity_poly.type
_entity_poly.pdbx_seq_one_letter_code
_entity_poly.pdbx_strand_id
1 'polypeptide(L)' 'AEYELEGRLETIAGRPLLLWHGETDDVVPAADSQRLAAELRRQGADGRLTSLIESGVKHRITPLALSATADFFRREL' A
#
# COMPACT_ATOMS: atom_id res chain seq x y z
N ALA A 1 -5.45 16.22 -2.51
CA ALA A 1 -6.78 16.68 -2.01
C ALA A 1 -7.93 15.77 -2.46
N GLU A 2 -8.35 15.74 -3.74
CA GLU A 2 -9.50 14.90 -4.16
C GLU A 2 -9.22 13.38 -4.06
N TYR A 3 -7.95 12.97 -4.17
CA TYR A 3 -7.52 11.58 -4.09
C TYR A 3 -6.96 11.18 -2.72
N GLU A 4 -7.01 12.06 -1.70
CA GLU A 4 -6.58 11.69 -0.35
C GLU A 4 -7.51 10.60 0.21
N LEU A 5 -6.93 9.54 0.75
CA LEU A 5 -7.70 8.50 1.44
C LEU A 5 -7.94 8.86 2.92
N GLU A 6 -7.31 9.93 3.39
CA GLU A 6 -7.47 10.46 4.74
C GLU A 6 -8.92 10.86 4.99
N GLY A 7 -9.55 10.25 5.99
CA GLY A 7 -10.97 10.43 6.30
C GLY A 7 -11.94 9.68 5.40
N ARG A 8 -11.46 8.80 4.49
CA ARG A 8 -12.29 7.92 3.65
C ARG A 8 -11.89 6.45 3.72
N LEU A 9 -11.31 6.03 4.83
CA LEU A 9 -10.73 4.69 5.01
C LEU A 9 -11.79 3.60 5.00
N GLU A 10 -13.02 3.92 5.38
CA GLU A 10 -14.18 3.04 5.30
C GLU A 10 -14.46 2.57 3.86
N THR A 11 -14.04 3.32 2.84
CA THR A 11 -14.23 2.93 1.42
C THR A 11 -13.31 1.78 0.99
N ILE A 12 -12.21 1.57 1.71
CA ILE A 12 -11.21 0.53 1.46
C ILE A 12 -11.14 -0.52 2.58
N ALA A 13 -11.75 -0.26 3.74
CA ALA A 13 -11.78 -1.16 4.88
C ALA A 13 -12.40 -2.52 4.51
N GLY A 14 -11.77 -3.61 4.97
CA GLY A 14 -12.24 -4.99 4.76
C GLY A 14 -12.11 -5.52 3.34
N ARG A 15 -11.60 -4.71 2.39
CA ARG A 15 -11.26 -5.15 1.03
C ARG A 15 -9.82 -5.67 0.99
N PRO A 16 -9.51 -6.62 0.10
CA PRO A 16 -8.12 -6.92 -0.24
C PRO A 16 -7.41 -5.65 -0.67
N LEU A 17 -6.30 -5.34 -0.01
CA LEU A 17 -5.50 -4.17 -0.34
C LEU A 17 -4.02 -4.53 -0.35
N LEU A 18 -3.35 -4.19 -1.46
CA LEU A 18 -1.90 -4.24 -1.57
C LEU A 18 -1.36 -2.80 -1.55
N LEU A 19 -0.53 -2.48 -0.57
CA LEU A 19 0.28 -1.28 -0.51
C LEU A 19 1.74 -1.64 -0.81
N TRP A 20 2.26 -1.24 -1.97
CA TRP A 20 3.67 -1.34 -2.32
C TRP A 20 4.26 0.06 -2.43
N HIS A 21 5.48 0.26 -1.92
CA HIS A 21 6.19 1.53 -2.05
C HIS A 21 7.71 1.33 -2.14
N GLY A 22 8.41 2.19 -2.87
CA GLY A 22 9.87 2.26 -2.84
C GLY A 22 10.39 3.09 -1.66
N GLU A 23 11.30 2.56 -0.85
CA GLU A 23 11.79 3.23 0.37
C GLU A 23 12.39 4.62 0.10
N THR A 24 13.04 4.79 -1.05
CA THR A 24 13.75 6.02 -1.44
C THR A 24 13.02 6.80 -2.53
N ASP A 25 11.70 6.61 -2.65
CA ASP A 25 10.84 7.38 -3.53
C ASP A 25 11.01 8.88 -3.27
N ASP A 26 11.47 9.58 -4.31
CA ASP A 26 11.84 10.98 -4.30
C ASP A 26 10.69 11.91 -4.77
N VAL A 27 9.53 11.35 -5.08
CA VAL A 27 8.33 12.07 -5.51
C VAL A 27 7.21 11.94 -4.47
N VAL A 28 6.96 10.73 -3.99
CA VAL A 28 5.94 10.43 -2.97
C VAL A 28 6.62 9.69 -1.81
N PRO A 29 6.71 10.28 -0.61
CA PRO A 29 7.40 9.65 0.51
C PRO A 29 6.78 8.30 0.93
N ALA A 30 7.63 7.29 1.16
CA ALA A 30 7.18 5.99 1.68
C ALA A 30 6.45 6.10 3.04
N ALA A 31 6.75 7.16 3.80
CA ALA A 31 6.09 7.48 5.06
C ALA A 31 4.56 7.64 4.93
N ASP A 32 4.05 8.06 3.77
CA ASP A 32 2.61 8.21 3.56
C ASP A 32 1.92 6.84 3.45
N SER A 33 2.51 5.90 2.70
CA SER A 33 2.05 4.51 2.64
C SER A 33 2.15 3.81 4.01
N GLN A 34 3.22 4.08 4.76
CA GLN A 34 3.39 3.58 6.13
C GLN A 34 2.32 4.15 7.09
N ARG A 35 2.01 5.45 6.98
CA ARG A 35 0.97 6.12 7.77
C ARG A 35 -0.41 5.51 7.48
N LEU A 36 -0.74 5.30 6.21
CA LEU A 36 -1.99 4.63 5.82
C LEU A 36 -2.09 3.22 6.40
N ALA A 37 -1.03 2.41 6.28
CA ALA A 37 -1.00 1.06 6.83
C ALA A 37 -1.16 1.05 8.37
N ALA A 38 -0.50 1.99 9.07
CA ALA A 38 -0.63 2.14 10.51
C ALA A 38 -2.05 2.54 10.92
N GLU A 39 -2.70 3.41 10.16
CA GLU A 39 -4.06 3.86 10.42
C GLU A 39 -5.09 2.75 10.20
N LEU A 40 -4.96 1.96 9.12
CA LEU A 40 -5.80 0.78 8.90
C LEU A 40 -5.68 -0.23 10.05
N ARG A 41 -4.46 -0.47 10.55
CA ARG A 41 -4.22 -1.32 11.73
C ARG A 41 -4.88 -0.75 12.99
N ARG A 42 -4.77 0.56 13.21
CA ARG A 42 -5.37 1.24 14.36
C ARG A 42 -6.89 1.10 14.39
N GLN A 43 -7.53 1.04 13.21
CA GLN A 43 -8.97 0.85 13.06
C GLN A 43 -9.40 -0.63 13.00
N GLY A 44 -8.45 -1.58 13.09
CA GLY A 44 -8.73 -3.02 12.93
C GLY A 44 -9.18 -3.41 11.52
N ALA A 45 -8.87 -2.58 10.52
CA ALA A 45 -9.26 -2.76 9.13
C ALA A 45 -8.13 -3.39 8.27
N ASP A 46 -7.07 -3.91 8.88
CA ASP A 46 -5.88 -4.45 8.23
C ASP A 46 -5.93 -5.96 7.96
N GLY A 47 -7.01 -6.66 8.31
CA GLY A 47 -7.13 -8.12 8.18
C GLY A 47 -6.95 -8.67 6.76
N ARG A 48 -6.98 -7.81 5.73
CA ARG A 48 -6.71 -8.15 4.32
C ARG A 48 -5.70 -7.20 3.68
N LEU A 49 -4.83 -6.60 4.49
CA LEU A 49 -3.79 -5.68 4.06
C LEU A 49 -2.47 -6.43 3.82
N THR A 50 -1.95 -6.36 2.60
CA THR A 50 -0.55 -6.67 2.29
C THR A 50 0.22 -5.37 2.14
N SER A 51 1.33 -5.20 2.87
CA SER A 51 2.17 -3.99 2.80
C SER A 51 3.62 -4.37 2.54
N LEU A 52 4.24 -3.76 1.53
CA LEU A 52 5.63 -3.95 1.12
C LEU A 52 6.33 -2.60 0.95
N ILE A 53 7.48 -2.43 1.60
CA ILE A 53 8.41 -1.33 1.32
C ILE A 53 9.68 -1.93 0.73
N GLU A 54 10.03 -1.54 -0.49
CA GLU A 54 11.20 -2.05 -1.21
C GLU A 54 12.41 -1.12 -0.99
N SER A 55 13.45 -1.63 -0.33
CA SER A 55 14.61 -0.82 0.04
C SER A 55 15.39 -0.30 -1.17
N GLY A 56 15.85 0.96 -1.08
CA GLY A 56 16.68 1.57 -2.13
C GLY A 56 15.96 1.91 -3.45
N VAL A 57 14.64 1.74 -3.52
CA VAL A 57 13.84 2.00 -4.73
C VAL A 57 13.24 3.40 -4.72
N LYS A 58 13.52 4.16 -5.78
CA LYS A 58 12.96 5.50 -6.08
C LYS A 58 11.55 5.41 -6.69
N HIS A 59 11.05 6.50 -7.25
CA HIS A 59 9.73 6.55 -7.91
C HIS A 59 9.66 5.74 -9.23
N ARG A 60 9.60 4.41 -9.13
CA ARG A 60 9.50 3.48 -10.27
C ARG A 60 8.89 2.16 -9.86
N ILE A 61 8.19 1.51 -10.78
CA ILE A 61 7.71 0.14 -10.60
C ILE A 61 8.84 -0.86 -10.90
N THR A 62 9.04 -1.83 -10.00
CA THR A 62 10.09 -2.86 -10.12
C THR A 62 9.50 -4.21 -10.55
N PRO A 63 10.33 -5.16 -11.03
CA PRO A 63 9.90 -6.54 -11.22
C PRO A 63 9.37 -7.19 -9.94
N LEU A 64 9.91 -6.84 -8.77
CA LEU A 64 9.41 -7.31 -7.47
C LEU A 64 8.00 -6.77 -7.20
N ALA A 65 7.78 -5.47 -7.40
CA ALA A 65 6.46 -4.84 -7.29
C ALA A 65 5.43 -5.51 -8.20
N LEU A 66 5.80 -5.76 -9.46
CA LEU A 66 4.94 -6.44 -10.44
C LEU A 66 4.62 -7.87 -10.02
N SER A 67 5.62 -8.61 -9.53
CA SER A 67 5.43 -9.99 -9.07
C SER A 67 4.50 -10.04 -7.85
N ALA A 68 4.72 -9.17 -6.87
CA ALA A 68 3.86 -9.04 -5.70
C ALA A 68 2.41 -8.69 -6.08
N THR A 69 2.24 -7.81 -7.08
CA THR A 69 0.92 -7.45 -7.61
C THR A 69 0.23 -8.64 -8.30
N ALA A 70 0.95 -9.37 -9.15
CA ALA A 70 0.41 -10.55 -9.81
C ALA A 70 0.02 -11.63 -8.78
N ASP A 71 0.86 -11.88 -7.78
CA ASP A 71 0.57 -12.85 -6.74
C ASP A 71 -0.58 -12.42 -5.83
N PHE A 72 -0.74 -11.12 -5.58
CA PHE A 72 -1.90 -10.58 -4.87
C PHE A 72 -3.19 -10.89 -5.64
N PHE A 73 -3.26 -10.57 -6.93
CA PHE A 73 -4.46 -10.85 -7.71
C PHE A 73 -4.74 -12.35 -7.86
N ARG A 74 -3.72 -13.21 -7.99
CA ARG A 74 -3.92 -14.67 -8.02
C ARG A 74 -4.54 -15.23 -6.73
N ARG A 75 -4.35 -14.54 -5.59
CA ARG A 75 -4.91 -14.94 -4.29
C ARG A 75 -6.33 -14.44 -4.08
N GLU A 76 -6.69 -13.31 -4.68
CA GLU A 76 -7.94 -12.60 -4.40
C GLU A 76 -8.99 -12.68 -5.53
N LEU A 77 -8.60 -13.14 -6.73
CA LEU A 77 -9.48 -13.49 -7.85
C LEU A 77 -9.85 -14.97 -7.82
#